data_AF-A0A0P8A909-F1
#
_entry.id   AF-A0A0P8A909-F1
#
_cell.length_a   1.000
_cell.length_b   1.000
_cell.length_c   1.000
_cell.angle_alpha   90.00
_cell.angle_beta   90.00
_cell.angle_gamma   90.00
#
_symmetry.space_group_name_H-M   'P 1'
#
loop_
_entity.id
_entity.type
_entity.pdbx_description
1 polymer ?
#
loop_
_entity_poly.entity_id
_entity_poly.type
_entity_poly.pdbx_seq_one_letter_code
_entity_poly.pdbx_strand_id
1 'polypeptide(L)'
;MQISFKACDIGLCKSLCCRNCAVLTKAEVSELITNVNKEYSLELEPKKFFRKVRGERGIYYAIKMIKGRCIFLNKENRCRIYLCRPTLCKLYPVIDTGKVDELCPIAKDLPPDAIIGLKRRYAEEVDEDIKAEQTFLFV
;
A
#
# COMPACT_ATOMS: atom_id res chain seq x y z
N MET A 1 13.65 -3.46 -22.62
CA MET A 1 12.82 -4.68 -22.66
C MET A 1 11.55 -4.40 -21.86
N GLN A 2 10.43 -4.09 -22.52
CA GLN A 2 9.15 -3.85 -21.85
C GLN A 2 8.58 -5.20 -21.42
N ILE A 3 8.66 -5.51 -20.13
CA ILE A 3 8.01 -6.69 -19.56
C ILE A 3 6.51 -6.37 -19.49
N SER A 4 5.71 -7.06 -20.30
CA SER A 4 4.25 -7.04 -20.22
C SER A 4 3.83 -7.81 -18.97
N PHE A 5 3.81 -7.14 -17.82
CA PHE A 5 3.23 -7.68 -16.59
C PHE A 5 1.74 -7.94 -16.81
N LYS A 6 1.24 -9.14 -16.48
CA LYS A 6 -0.20 -9.33 -16.24
C LYS A 6 -0.62 -8.28 -15.22
N ALA A 7 -1.44 -7.33 -15.66
CA ALA A 7 -1.99 -6.31 -14.78
C ALA A 7 -2.75 -6.98 -13.63
N CYS A 8 -2.73 -6.35 -12.46
CA CYS A 8 -3.51 -6.78 -11.30
C CYS A 8 -4.95 -7.16 -11.70
N ASP A 9 -5.35 -8.40 -11.47
CA ASP A 9 -6.73 -8.85 -11.69
C ASP A 9 -7.51 -8.81 -10.36
N ILE A 10 -8.22 -7.70 -10.17
CA ILE A 10 -9.08 -7.49 -9.00
C ILE A 10 -10.34 -8.37 -9.02
N GLY A 11 -10.77 -8.86 -10.19
CA GLY A 11 -11.89 -9.78 -10.31
C GLY A 11 -11.56 -11.14 -9.71
N LEU A 12 -10.32 -11.59 -9.91
CA LEU A 12 -9.80 -12.83 -9.37
C LEU A 12 -9.60 -12.78 -7.85
N CYS A 13 -8.94 -11.74 -7.33
CA CYS A 13 -8.60 -11.67 -5.90
C CYS A 13 -9.63 -10.93 -5.03
N LYS A 14 -10.61 -10.22 -5.62
CA LYS A 14 -11.51 -9.31 -4.88
C LYS A 14 -10.72 -8.29 -4.03
N SER A 15 -9.63 -7.78 -4.61
CA SER A 15 -8.79 -6.71 -4.06
C SER A 15 -8.15 -7.01 -2.71
N LEU A 16 -7.49 -8.18 -2.63
CA LEU A 16 -6.69 -8.58 -1.46
C LEU A 16 -5.66 -7.52 -1.05
N CYS A 17 -5.05 -6.82 -2.00
CA CYS A 17 -4.11 -5.72 -1.73
C CYS A 17 -4.70 -4.60 -0.86
N CYS A 18 -6.02 -4.40 -0.89
CA CYS A 18 -6.73 -3.41 -0.07
C CYS A 18 -7.18 -3.94 1.29
N ARG A 19 -6.68 -5.11 1.72
CA ARG A 19 -6.83 -5.63 3.09
C ARG A 19 -5.60 -5.36 3.96
N ASN A 20 -4.50 -4.97 3.33
CA ASN A 20 -3.29 -4.56 4.03
C ASN A 20 -3.44 -3.12 4.53
N CYS A 21 -3.15 -2.89 5.82
CA CYS A 21 -3.20 -1.57 6.43
C CYS A 21 -1.84 -0.89 6.22
N ALA A 22 -1.67 -0.20 5.07
CA ALA A 22 -0.41 0.48 4.79
C ALA A 22 -0.14 1.57 5.84
N VAL A 23 1.08 1.57 6.38
CA VAL A 23 1.62 2.58 7.27
C VAL A 23 2.57 3.48 6.48
N LEU A 24 2.41 4.79 6.66
CA LEU A 24 3.08 5.82 5.88
C LEU A 24 3.82 6.78 6.81
N THR A 25 4.90 7.36 6.29
CA THR A 25 5.55 8.53 6.92
C THR A 25 4.69 9.78 6.74
N LYS A 26 4.98 10.83 7.51
CA LYS A 26 4.31 12.14 7.34
C LYS A 26 4.53 12.71 5.92
N ALA A 27 5.73 12.54 5.38
CA ALA A 27 6.08 13.00 4.04
C ALA A 27 5.26 12.27 2.98
N GLU A 28 5.18 10.94 3.07
CA GLU A 28 4.40 10.12 2.13
C GLU A 28 2.90 10.44 2.19
N VAL A 29 2.35 10.72 3.37
CA VAL A 29 0.95 11.21 3.48
C VAL A 29 0.76 12.53 2.74
N SER A 30 1.69 13.47 2.90
CA SER A 30 1.60 14.80 2.27
C SER A 30 1.69 14.69 0.75
N GLU A 31 2.58 13.85 0.25
CA GLU A 31 2.71 13.53 -1.17
C GLU A 31 1.45 12.85 -1.70
N LEU A 32 0.94 11.83 -1.00
CA LEU A 32 -0.28 11.11 -1.40
C LEU A 32 -1.48 12.05 -1.52
N ILE A 33 -1.69 12.94 -0.54
CA ILE A 33 -2.78 13.93 -0.58
C ILE A 33 -2.65 14.83 -1.80
N THR A 34 -1.44 15.34 -2.06
CA THR A 34 -1.16 16.22 -3.20
C THR A 34 -1.43 15.51 -4.53
N ASN A 35 -0.90 14.30 -4.68
CA ASN A 35 -1.04 13.51 -5.91
C ASN A 35 -2.48 13.09 -6.16
N VAL A 36 -3.23 12.68 -5.12
CA VAL A 36 -4.64 12.29 -5.26
C VAL A 36 -5.51 13.48 -5.63
N ASN A 37 -5.25 14.66 -5.06
CA ASN A 37 -5.96 15.88 -5.46
C ASN A 37 -5.68 16.20 -6.94
N LYS A 38 -4.41 16.18 -7.35
CA LYS A 38 -4.01 16.47 -8.73
C LYS A 38 -4.60 15.47 -9.75
N GLU A 39 -4.55 14.18 -9.46
CA GLU A 39 -4.96 13.12 -10.40
C GLU A 39 -6.48 12.92 -10.44
N TYR A 40 -7.16 13.02 -9.29
CA TYR A 40 -8.58 12.65 -9.17
C TYR A 40 -9.50 13.83 -8.78
N SER A 41 -8.95 15.03 -8.59
CA SER A 41 -9.67 16.17 -8.00
C SER A 41 -10.33 15.81 -6.66
N LEU A 42 -9.70 14.90 -5.91
CA LEU A 42 -10.20 14.38 -4.63
C LEU A 42 -9.39 14.97 -3.48
N GLU A 43 -10.04 15.77 -2.65
CA GLU A 43 -9.42 16.29 -1.44
C GLU A 43 -9.42 15.25 -0.32
N LEU A 44 -8.23 14.94 0.20
CA LEU A 44 -8.04 13.98 1.28
C LEU A 44 -7.79 14.71 2.60
N GLU A 45 -8.84 14.84 3.40
CA GLU A 45 -8.71 15.36 4.78
C GLU A 45 -7.97 14.33 5.67
N PRO A 46 -6.79 14.67 6.24
CA PRO A 46 -5.94 13.68 6.91
C PRO A 46 -6.66 12.87 8.00
N LYS A 47 -7.46 13.53 8.84
CA LYS A 47 -8.19 12.90 9.96
C LYS A 47 -9.26 11.90 9.49
N LYS A 48 -9.78 12.06 8.28
CA LYS A 48 -10.79 11.15 7.71
C LYS A 48 -10.16 9.89 7.12
N PHE A 49 -9.00 10.03 6.48
CA PHE A 49 -8.38 8.97 5.67
C PHE A 49 -7.24 8.23 6.38
N PHE A 50 -6.61 8.84 7.37
CA PHE A 50 -5.48 8.26 8.09
C PHE A 50 -5.73 8.22 9.59
N ARG A 51 -5.16 7.23 10.25
CA ARG A 51 -5.06 7.13 11.70
C ARG A 51 -3.62 7.33 12.10
N LYS A 52 -3.40 8.19 13.09
CA LYS A 52 -2.08 8.34 13.69
C LYS A 52 -1.73 7.06 14.45
N VAL A 53 -0.52 6.58 14.26
CA VAL A 53 0.02 5.44 14.99
C VAL A 53 1.39 5.80 15.57
N ARG A 54 1.70 5.23 16.72
CA ARG A 54 3.00 5.34 17.38
C ARG A 54 3.72 4.00 17.27
N GLY A 55 4.93 4.04 16.73
CA GLY A 55 5.93 2.98 16.85
C GLY A 55 7.01 3.39 17.86
N GLU A 56 8.01 2.53 18.05
CA GLU A 56 9.16 2.80 18.91
C GLU A 56 10.04 3.93 18.38
N ARG A 57 10.11 4.09 17.06
CA ARG A 57 10.98 5.05 16.36
C ARG A 57 10.26 6.35 16.00
N GLY A 58 8.94 6.41 16.16
CA GLY A 58 8.22 7.67 15.97
C GLY A 58 6.72 7.56 15.75
N ILE A 59 6.22 8.56 15.04
CA ILE A 59 4.81 8.72 14.70
C ILE A 59 4.63 8.52 13.20
N TYR A 60 3.69 7.65 12.86
CA TYR A 60 3.34 7.31 11.48
C TYR A 60 1.83 7.42 11.26
N TYR A 61 1.40 7.11 10.04
CA TYR A 61 0.01 7.25 9.63
C TYR A 61 -0.44 5.99 8.92
N ALA A 62 -1.31 5.23 9.57
CA ALA A 62 -1.96 4.08 8.97
C ALA A 62 -3.14 4.54 8.11
N ILE A 63 -3.27 4.03 6.88
CA ILE A 63 -4.50 4.22 6.09
C ILE A 63 -5.66 3.60 6.84
N LYS A 64 -6.76 4.36 6.96
CA LYS A 64 -7.94 3.92 7.70
C LYS A 64 -8.58 2.70 7.04
N MET A 65 -8.85 1.70 7.87
CA MET A 65 -9.57 0.50 7.48
C MET A 65 -11.01 0.56 8.01
N ILE A 66 -11.98 0.20 7.17
CA ILE A 66 -13.41 0.10 7.50
C ILE A 66 -13.83 -1.35 7.28
N LYS A 67 -14.21 -2.05 8.36
CA LYS A 67 -14.58 -3.48 8.33
C LYS A 67 -13.53 -4.36 7.62
N GLY A 68 -12.26 -4.13 7.94
CA GLY A 68 -11.12 -4.88 7.37
C GLY A 68 -10.77 -4.54 5.92
N ARG A 69 -11.33 -3.45 5.36
CA ARG A 69 -11.04 -2.99 3.99
C ARG A 69 -10.53 -1.56 3.98
N CYS A 70 -9.59 -1.26 3.10
CA CYS A 70 -9.05 0.09 2.91
C CYS A 70 -10.17 1.09 2.57
N ILE A 71 -10.14 2.28 3.20
CA ILE A 71 -11.10 3.36 2.96
C ILE A 71 -11.17 3.79 1.49
N PHE A 72 -10.12 3.57 0.71
CA PHE A 72 -10.09 3.90 -0.71
C PHE A 72 -10.76 2.87 -1.61
N LEU A 73 -11.18 1.71 -1.09
CA LEU A 73 -11.87 0.68 -1.87
C LEU A 73 -13.33 1.08 -2.14
N ASN A 74 -13.75 1.08 -3.40
CA ASN A 74 -15.14 1.35 -3.78
C ASN A 74 -16.02 0.08 -3.73
N LYS A 75 -17.31 0.24 -4.08
CA LYS A 75 -18.30 -0.85 -4.06
C LYS A 75 -18.03 -1.95 -5.10
N GLU A 76 -17.33 -1.64 -6.19
CA GLU A 76 -16.91 -2.62 -7.20
C GLU A 76 -15.57 -3.29 -6.86
N ASN A 77 -15.05 -3.09 -5.64
CA ASN A 77 -13.71 -3.50 -5.22
C ASN A 77 -12.57 -2.84 -6.01
N ARG A 78 -12.77 -1.65 -6.58
CA ARG A 78 -11.69 -0.86 -7.21
C ARG A 78 -11.07 0.12 -6.21
N CYS A 79 -9.74 0.22 -6.22
CA CYS A 79 -9.03 1.25 -5.46
C CYS A 79 -9.25 2.60 -6.14
N ARG A 80 -9.86 3.56 -5.43
CA ARG A 80 -10.17 4.89 -5.97
C ARG A 80 -8.95 5.78 -6.22
N ILE A 81 -7.78 5.38 -5.71
CA ILE A 81 -6.51 6.12 -5.84
C ILE A 81 -5.43 5.27 -6.51
N TYR A 82 -5.81 4.32 -7.39
CA TYR A 82 -4.93 3.27 -7.88
C TYR A 82 -3.61 3.77 -8.49
N LEU A 83 -3.64 4.88 -9.23
CA LEU A 83 -2.45 5.50 -9.86
C LEU A 83 -1.57 6.25 -8.85
N CYS A 84 -2.13 6.73 -7.74
CA CYS A 84 -1.42 7.49 -6.71
C CYS A 84 -1.10 6.67 -5.47
N ARG A 85 -1.22 5.34 -5.52
CA ARG A 85 -1.02 4.45 -4.36
C ARG A 85 0.27 4.77 -3.61
N PRO A 86 0.27 4.68 -2.26
CA PRO A 86 1.50 4.78 -1.48
C PRO A 86 2.48 3.67 -1.86
N THR A 87 3.74 3.84 -1.52
CA THR A 87 4.86 2.98 -1.91
C THR A 87 4.55 1.52 -1.59
N LEU A 88 4.20 1.21 -0.35
CA LEU A 88 3.88 -0.16 0.05
C LEU A 88 2.75 -0.79 -0.79
N CYS A 89 1.70 -0.01 -1.12
CA CYS A 89 0.60 -0.50 -1.96
C CYS A 89 0.98 -0.68 -3.44
N LYS A 90 1.99 0.04 -3.95
CA LYS A 90 2.54 -0.15 -5.30
C LYS A 90 3.39 -1.43 -5.41
N LEU A 91 3.92 -1.92 -4.29
CA LEU A 91 4.81 -3.07 -4.23
C LEU A 91 4.09 -4.41 -4.08
N TYR A 92 2.78 -4.40 -3.84
CA TYR A 92 1.98 -5.62 -3.77
C TYR A 92 2.19 -6.50 -5.01
N PRO A 93 2.51 -7.80 -4.87
CA PRO A 93 2.29 -8.65 -3.68
C PRO A 93 3.37 -8.65 -2.59
N VAL A 94 4.43 -7.83 -2.66
CA VAL A 94 5.36 -7.68 -1.54
C VAL A 94 4.70 -6.82 -0.45
N ILE A 95 4.62 -7.36 0.78
CA ILE A 95 3.93 -6.74 1.92
C ILE A 95 4.92 -6.11 2.92
N ASP A 96 4.39 -5.55 4.00
CA ASP A 96 5.08 -4.82 5.07
C ASP A 96 6.14 -5.62 5.86
N THR A 97 6.27 -6.90 5.58
CA THR A 97 7.35 -7.75 6.11
C THR A 97 8.44 -8.06 5.07
N GLY A 98 8.37 -7.45 3.88
CA GLY A 98 9.21 -7.77 2.72
C GLY A 98 8.94 -9.15 2.11
N LYS A 99 7.98 -9.90 2.67
CA LYS A 99 7.54 -11.20 2.15
C LYS A 99 6.54 -11.02 1.02
N VAL A 100 6.31 -12.08 0.25
CA VAL A 100 5.27 -12.13 -0.77
C VAL A 100 3.98 -12.59 -0.10
N ASP A 101 2.86 -11.92 -0.37
CA ASP A 101 1.54 -12.37 0.06
C ASP A 101 1.17 -13.68 -0.66
N GLU A 102 1.17 -14.78 0.08
CA GLU A 102 0.85 -16.13 -0.42
C GLU A 102 -0.61 -16.28 -0.87
N LEU A 103 -1.49 -15.38 -0.42
CA LEU A 103 -2.90 -15.35 -0.83
C LEU A 103 -3.11 -14.62 -2.16
N CYS A 104 -2.11 -13.86 -2.63
CA CYS A 104 -2.20 -13.19 -3.91
C CYS A 104 -2.19 -14.22 -5.05
N PRO A 105 -3.28 -14.33 -5.85
CA PRO A 105 -3.36 -15.37 -6.87
C PRO A 105 -2.34 -15.17 -7.99
N ILE A 106 -1.99 -13.93 -8.33
CA ILE A 106 -1.01 -13.64 -9.38
C ILE A 106 0.43 -13.82 -8.90
N ALA A 107 0.70 -13.82 -7.59
CA ALA A 107 2.06 -13.87 -7.08
C ALA A 107 2.78 -15.16 -7.46
N LYS A 108 2.04 -16.27 -7.56
CA LYS A 108 2.55 -17.58 -7.99
C LYS A 108 2.89 -17.64 -9.48
N ASP A 109 2.23 -16.80 -10.28
CA ASP A 109 2.39 -16.71 -11.72
C ASP A 109 3.41 -15.65 -12.14
N LEU A 110 3.92 -14.85 -11.21
CA LEU A 110 4.92 -13.83 -11.50
C LEU A 110 6.29 -14.48 -11.77
N PRO A 111 7.04 -14.01 -12.80
CA PRO A 111 8.41 -14.44 -13.02
C PRO A 111 9.28 -14.19 -11.77
N PRO A 112 10.26 -15.05 -11.45
CA PRO A 112 11.15 -14.84 -10.30
C PRO A 112 11.81 -13.45 -10.29
N ASP A 113 12.26 -12.96 -11.44
CA ASP A 113 12.87 -11.63 -11.57
C ASP A 113 11.92 -10.48 -11.21
N ALA A 114 10.62 -10.65 -11.45
CA ALA A 114 9.60 -9.69 -11.04
C ALA A 114 9.51 -9.61 -9.51
N ILE A 115 9.49 -10.76 -8.83
CA ILE A 115 9.46 -10.83 -7.37
C ILE A 115 10.74 -10.25 -6.77
N ILE A 116 11.91 -10.58 -7.35
CA ILE A 116 13.20 -10.02 -6.94
C ILE A 116 13.19 -8.49 -7.09
N GLY A 117 12.69 -7.98 -8.21
CA GLY A 117 12.56 -6.54 -8.46
C GLY A 117 11.66 -5.84 -7.43
N LEU A 118 10.51 -6.43 -7.09
CA LEU A 118 9.61 -5.90 -6.06
C LEU A 118 10.25 -5.91 -4.67
N LYS A 119 10.96 -6.98 -4.30
CA LYS A 119 11.68 -7.06 -3.01
C LYS A 119 12.82 -6.06 -2.92
N ARG A 120 13.55 -5.84 -4.01
CA ARG A 120 14.59 -4.80 -4.07
C ARG A 120 13.97 -3.42 -3.86
N ARG A 121 12.91 -3.10 -4.60
CA ARG A 121 12.18 -1.83 -4.41
C ARG A 121 11.61 -1.69 -3.02
N TYR A 122 11.15 -2.77 -2.37
CA TYR A 122 10.75 -2.73 -0.97
C TYR A 122 11.91 -2.32 -0.06
N ALA A 123 13.09 -2.91 -0.25
CA ALA A 123 14.27 -2.57 0.53
C ALA A 123 14.71 -1.11 0.31
N GLU A 124 14.58 -0.59 -0.91
CA GLU A 124 15.05 0.75 -1.30
C GLU A 124 14.03 1.87 -1.02
N GLU A 125 12.73 1.61 -1.21
CA GLU A 125 11.68 2.65 -1.24
C GLU A 125 10.85 2.71 0.05
N VAL A 126 10.77 1.62 0.83
CA VAL A 126 10.03 1.64 2.11
C VAL A 126 10.96 2.14 3.21
N ASP A 127 10.47 3.12 3.97
CA ASP A 127 11.17 3.76 5.08
C ASP A 127 11.75 2.74 6.07
N GLU A 128 13.04 2.89 6.40
CA GLU A 128 13.77 1.96 7.27
C GLU A 128 13.16 1.86 8.66
N ASP A 129 12.68 2.97 9.22
CA ASP A 129 12.07 2.93 10.54
C ASP A 129 10.76 2.17 10.48
N ILE A 130 9.90 2.39 9.47
CA ILE A 130 8.68 1.59 9.28
C ILE A 130 9.00 0.10 9.19
N LYS A 131 10.05 -0.30 8.46
CA LYS A 131 10.47 -1.71 8.34
C LYS A 131 10.98 -2.29 9.66
N ALA A 132 11.57 -1.46 10.51
CA ALA A 132 12.13 -1.87 11.80
C ALA A 132 11.09 -1.91 12.93
N GLU A 133 9.90 -1.34 12.73
CA GLU A 133 8.83 -1.39 13.73
C GLU A 133 8.24 -2.80 13.86
N GLN A 134 8.20 -3.30 15.09
CA GLN A 134 7.53 -4.58 15.38
C GLN A 134 6.04 -4.41 15.66
N THR A 135 5.63 -3.23 16.15
CA THR A 135 4.26 -2.96 16.56
C THR A 135 3.92 -1.49 16.36
N PHE A 136 2.70 -1.23 15.91
CA PHE A 136 2.11 0.11 15.86
C PHE A 136 0.92 0.20 16.81
N LEU A 137 0.91 1.23 17.66
CA LEU A 137 -0.18 1.53 18.59
C LEU A 137 -1.00 2.72 18.08
N PHE A 138 -2.32 2.61 18.03
CA PHE A 138 -3.18 3.74 17.69
C PHE A 138 -3.14 4.80 18.81
N VAL A 139 -2.95 6.07 18.42
CA VAL A 139 -2.80 7.21 19.35
C VAL A 139 -3.64 8.41 18.95
#